data_AF-A0A4Q3T6Y2-F1
#
_entry.id   AF-A0A4Q3T6Y2-F1
#
_cell.length_a   1.000
_cell.length_b   1.000
_cell.length_c   1.000
_cell.angle_alpha   90.00
_cell.angle_beta   90.00
_cell.angle_gamma   90.00
#
_symmetry.space_group_name_H-M   'P 1'
#
loop_
_entity.id
_entity.type
_entity.pdbx_description
1 polymer ?
#
loop_
_entity_poly.entity_id
_entity_poly.type
_entity_poly.pdbx_seq_one_letter_code
_entity_poly.pdbx_strand_id
1 'polypeptide(L)'
;DEALKDEYRKIAERRVRLGLVLAEIGRANNVQVTDQELNNAIMAEARNYPGQERQVLDFYRQNPNAAAQMRAPIYEEKVVDLIFSQAETTDTPITKEELLKEEDEA
;
A
#
# COMPACT_ATOMS: atom_id res chain seq x y z
N ASP A 1 16.79 11.94 22.79
CA ASP A 1 16.00 13.15 23.04
C ASP A 1 14.56 12.73 23.30
N GLU A 2 13.94 13.21 24.38
CA GLU A 2 12.60 12.78 24.81
C GLU A 2 11.51 13.28 23.85
N ALA A 3 11.70 14.49 23.29
CA ALA A 3 10.81 15.06 22.27
C ALA A 3 10.71 14.20 21.00
N LEU A 4 11.85 13.71 20.48
CA LEU A 4 11.87 12.82 19.30
C LEU A 4 11.16 11.49 19.57
N LYS A 5 11.27 10.98 20.80
CA LYS A 5 10.60 9.73 21.19
C LYS A 5 9.08 9.89 21.18
N ASP A 6 8.58 11.01 21.69
CA ASP A 6 7.14 11.29 21.72
C ASP A 6 6.58 11.54 20.31
N GLU A 7 7.32 12.23 19.45
CA GLU A 7 6.95 12.41 18.04
C GLU A 7 6.86 11.06 17.30
N TYR A 8 7.91 10.23 17.39
CA TYR A 8 7.89 8.91 16.77
C TYR A 8 6.83 8.00 17.34
N ARG A 9 6.52 8.12 18.63
CA ARG A 9 5.45 7.35 19.26
C ARG A 9 4.09 7.68 18.64
N LYS A 10 3.78 8.96 18.42
CA LYS A 10 2.52 9.37 17.76
C LYS A 10 2.40 8.80 16.36
N ILE A 11 3.48 8.87 15.58
CA ILE A 11 3.52 8.33 14.21
C ILE A 11 3.34 6.81 14.23
N ALA A 12 4.05 6.11 15.11
CA ALA A 12 3.96 4.66 15.25
C ALA A 12 2.56 4.22 15.66
N GLU A 13 1.95 4.88 16.66
CA GLU A 13 0.58 4.60 17.09
C GLU A 13 -0.42 4.77 15.95
N ARG A 14 -0.32 5.84 15.15
CA ARG A 14 -1.17 6.05 13.98
C ARG A 14 -1.01 4.92 12.95
N ARG A 15 0.22 4.56 12.60
CA ARG A 15 0.51 3.48 11.62
C ARG A 15 0.00 2.12 12.08
N VAL A 16 0.22 1.77 13.36
CA VAL A 16 -0.25 0.50 13.92
C VAL A 16 -1.77 0.45 13.92
N ARG A 17 -2.45 1.52 14.35
CA ARG A 17 -3.92 1.57 14.34
C ARG A 17 -4.48 1.41 12.93
N LEU A 18 -3.93 2.12 11.94
CA LEU A 18 -4.36 2.00 10.54
C LEU A 18 -4.17 0.58 10.00
N GLY A 19 -2.99 -0.03 10.24
CA GLY A 19 -2.74 -1.41 9.84
C GLY A 19 -3.72 -2.41 10.45
N LEU A 20 -4.09 -2.24 11.72
CA LEU A 20 -5.08 -3.08 12.39
C LEU A 20 -6.49 -2.90 11.79
N VAL A 21 -6.90 -1.67 11.50
CA VAL A 21 -8.21 -1.39 10.89
C VAL A 21 -8.31 -1.99 9.49
N LEU A 22 -7.30 -1.77 8.64
CA LEU A 22 -7.28 -2.32 7.29
C LEU A 22 -7.25 -3.86 7.31
N ALA A 23 -6.47 -4.45 8.22
CA ALA A 23 -6.44 -5.90 8.39
C ALA A 23 -7.82 -6.46 8.77
N GLU A 24 -8.53 -5.82 9.70
CA GLU A 24 -9.86 -6.26 10.13
C GLU A 24 -10.92 -6.09 9.04
N ILE A 25 -10.91 -4.97 8.30
CA ILE A 25 -11.83 -4.75 7.17
C ILE A 25 -11.62 -5.81 6.10
N GLY A 26 -10.38 -6.05 5.69
CA GLY A 26 -10.09 -7.06 4.68
C GLY A 26 -10.43 -8.47 5.14
N ARG A 27 -10.19 -8.81 6.42
CA ARG A 27 -10.59 -10.10 7.02
C ARG A 27 -12.10 -10.28 7.01
N ALA A 28 -12.85 -9.28 7.46
CA ALA A 28 -14.32 -9.32 7.54
C ALA A 28 -14.97 -9.48 6.17
N ASN A 29 -14.35 -8.96 5.11
CA ASN A 29 -14.82 -9.04 3.74
C ASN A 29 -14.12 -10.14 2.92
N ASN A 30 -13.33 -11.00 3.56
CA ASN A 30 -12.60 -12.10 2.93
C ASN A 30 -11.76 -11.67 1.71
N VAL A 31 -11.07 -10.54 1.84
CA VAL A 31 -10.12 -10.06 0.82
C VAL A 31 -8.94 -11.03 0.78
N GLN A 32 -8.61 -11.50 -0.42
CA GLN A 32 -7.50 -12.43 -0.64
C GLN A 32 -6.66 -11.96 -1.82
N VAL A 33 -5.33 -12.13 -1.71
CA VAL A 33 -4.40 -11.88 -2.81
C VAL A 33 -4.19 -13.20 -3.53
N THR A 34 -4.53 -13.23 -4.81
CA THR A 34 -4.37 -14.39 -5.69
C THR A 34 -2.92 -14.51 -6.15
N ASP A 35 -2.53 -15.72 -6.55
CA ASP A 35 -1.19 -15.95 -7.13
C ASP A 35 -1.01 -15.24 -8.47
N GLN A 36 -2.10 -15.00 -9.20
CA GLN A 36 -2.06 -14.23 -10.45
C GLN A 36 -1.71 -12.76 -10.18
N GLU A 37 -2.31 -12.13 -9.17
CA GLU A 37 -1.99 -10.76 -8.76
C GLU A 37 -0.55 -10.65 -8.29
N LEU A 38 -0.07 -11.63 -7.53
CA LEU A 38 1.32 -11.68 -7.10
C LEU A 38 2.28 -11.79 -8.29
N ASN A 39 2.00 -12.66 -9.25
CA ASN A 39 2.81 -12.80 -10.46
C ASN A 39 2.80 -11.52 -11.31
N ASN A 40 1.64 -10.85 -11.41
CA ASN A 40 1.52 -9.57 -12.11
C ASN A 40 2.37 -8.48 -11.43
N ALA A 41 2.34 -8.39 -10.11
CA ALA A 41 3.16 -7.44 -9.35
C ALA A 41 4.67 -7.71 -9.54
N ILE A 42 5.09 -8.98 -9.53
CA ILE A 42 6.49 -9.36 -9.79
C ILE A 42 6.90 -8.99 -11.22
N MET A 43 6.03 -9.18 -12.21
CA MET A 43 6.30 -8.76 -13.60
C MET A 43 6.35 -7.23 -13.73
N ALA A 44 5.48 -6.51 -13.04
CA ALA A 44 5.50 -5.04 -13.00
C ALA A 44 6.80 -4.54 -12.38
N GLU A 45 7.23 -5.16 -11.28
CA GLU A 45 8.49 -4.83 -10.63
C GLU A 45 9.69 -5.09 -11.54
N ALA A 46 9.70 -6.21 -12.26
CA ALA A 46 10.76 -6.49 -13.24
C ALA A 46 10.84 -5.42 -14.34
N ARG A 47 9.71 -4.82 -14.76
CA ARG A 47 9.70 -3.73 -15.76
C ARG A 47 10.35 -2.45 -15.25
N ASN A 48 10.45 -2.26 -13.94
CA ASN A 48 11.16 -1.13 -13.34
C ASN A 48 12.70 -1.25 -13.49
N TYR A 49 13.21 -2.43 -13.91
CA TYR A 49 14.63 -2.72 -14.09
C TYR A 49 14.99 -3.19 -15.51
N PRO A 50 15.00 -2.28 -16.52
CA PRO A 50 15.32 -2.63 -17.90
C PRO A 50 16.71 -3.29 -18.05
N GLY A 51 16.78 -4.40 -18.78
CA GLY A 51 18.01 -5.18 -18.99
C GLY A 51 18.42 -6.11 -17.84
N GLN A 52 17.67 -6.09 -16.73
CA GLN A 52 17.87 -6.98 -15.58
C GLN A 52 16.60 -7.73 -15.19
N GLU A 53 15.56 -7.71 -16.03
CA GLU A 53 14.23 -8.26 -15.75
C GLU A 53 14.32 -9.73 -15.35
N ARG A 54 15.16 -10.50 -16.05
CA ARG A 54 15.38 -11.92 -15.76
C ARG A 54 15.98 -12.15 -14.37
N GLN A 55 16.90 -11.29 -13.92
CA GLN A 55 17.50 -11.38 -12.59
C GLN A 55 16.47 -11.06 -11.49
N VAL A 56 15.59 -10.08 -11.72
CA VAL A 56 14.49 -9.75 -10.80
C VAL A 56 13.51 -10.92 -10.67
N LEU A 57 13.10 -11.52 -11.80
CA LEU A 57 12.22 -12.69 -11.79
C LEU A 57 12.85 -13.89 -11.07
N ASP A 58 14.13 -14.16 -11.35
CA ASP A 58 14.85 -15.27 -10.72
C ASP A 58 15.07 -15.01 -9.21
N PHE A 59 15.28 -13.75 -8.80
CA PHE A 59 15.34 -13.36 -7.39
C PHE A 59 14.06 -13.71 -6.63
N TYR A 60 12.88 -13.34 -7.16
CA TYR A 60 11.60 -13.64 -6.51
C TYR A 60 11.26 -15.13 -6.52
N ARG A 61 11.68 -15.87 -7.55
CA ARG A 61 11.54 -17.34 -7.60
C ARG A 61 12.40 -18.04 -6.54
N GLN A 62 13.61 -17.57 -6.33
CA GLN A 62 14.56 -18.16 -5.37
C GLN A 62 14.28 -17.71 -3.93
N ASN A 63 13.57 -16.59 -3.74
CA ASN A 63 13.25 -16.02 -2.44
C ASN A 63 11.73 -15.94 -2.21
N PRO A 64 11.07 -17.04 -1.80
CA PRO A 64 9.64 -17.07 -1.50
C PRO A 64 9.22 -16.03 -0.45
N ASN A 65 10.10 -15.71 0.50
CA ASN A 65 9.84 -14.68 1.51
C ASN A 65 9.75 -13.28 0.90
N ALA A 66 10.58 -12.96 -0.10
CA ALA A 66 10.51 -11.68 -0.81
C ALA A 66 9.23 -11.60 -1.63
N ALA A 67 8.84 -12.70 -2.29
CA ALA A 67 7.56 -12.77 -2.99
C ALA A 67 6.36 -12.65 -2.02
N ALA A 68 6.46 -13.21 -0.81
CA ALA A 68 5.41 -13.07 0.20
C ALA A 68 5.26 -11.62 0.69
N GLN A 69 6.34 -10.85 0.77
CA GLN A 69 6.29 -9.42 1.14
C GLN A 69 5.51 -8.58 0.11
N MET A 70 5.53 -8.95 -1.17
CA MET A 70 4.74 -8.28 -2.21
C MET A 70 3.23 -8.44 -2.00
N ARG A 71 2.77 -9.44 -1.23
CA ARG A 71 1.33 -9.61 -0.96
C ARG A 71 0.78 -8.51 -0.06
N ALA A 72 1.58 -7.94 0.84
CA ALA A 72 1.12 -6.91 1.78
C ALA A 72 0.61 -5.64 1.06
N PRO A 73 1.38 -4.99 0.16
CA PRO A 73 0.90 -3.82 -0.56
C PRO A 73 -0.29 -4.13 -1.47
N ILE A 74 -0.31 -5.29 -2.14
CA ILE A 74 -1.47 -5.70 -2.97
C ILE A 74 -2.71 -5.88 -2.10
N TYR A 75 -2.58 -6.49 -0.93
CA TYR A 75 -3.70 -6.65 0.00
C TYR A 75 -4.22 -5.29 0.47
N GLU A 76 -3.31 -4.37 0.83
CA GLU A 76 -3.67 -3.03 1.27
C GLU A 76 -4.45 -2.27 0.19
N GLU A 77 -3.96 -2.26 -1.05
CA GLU A 77 -4.63 -1.64 -2.19
C GLU A 77 -6.04 -2.20 -2.38
N LYS A 78 -6.20 -3.53 -2.36
CA LYS A 78 -7.51 -4.18 -2.50
C LYS A 78 -8.49 -3.84 -1.38
N VAL A 79 -8.00 -3.69 -0.15
CA VAL A 79 -8.85 -3.27 0.98
C VAL A 79 -9.28 -1.81 0.81
N VAL A 80 -8.37 -0.94 0.35
CA VAL A 80 -8.67 0.47 0.09
C VAL A 80 -9.70 0.59 -1.05
N ASP A 81 -9.53 -0.14 -2.14
CA ASP A 81 -10.50 -0.18 -3.25
C ASP A 81 -11.87 -0.65 -2.78
N LEU A 82 -11.92 -1.68 -1.91
CA LEU A 82 -13.15 -2.15 -1.32
C LEU A 82 -13.84 -1.06 -0.49
N ILE A 83 -13.07 -0.28 0.28
CA ILE A 83 -13.61 0.85 1.06
C ILE A 83 -14.20 1.90 0.10
N PHE A 84 -13.46 2.29 -0.93
CA PHE A 84 -13.95 3.27 -1.92
C PHE A 84 -15.18 2.77 -2.68
N SER A 85 -15.30 1.47 -2.96
CA SER A 85 -16.48 0.91 -3.62
C SER A 85 -17.77 1.00 -2.80
N GLN A 86 -17.65 1.21 -1.48
CA GLN A 86 -18.77 1.32 -0.55
C GLN A 86 -18.95 2.74 0.00
N ALA A 87 -17.91 3.57 -0.08
CA ALA A 87 -17.94 4.93 0.40
C ALA A 87 -18.76 5.82 -0.54
N GLU A 88 -19.50 6.76 0.03
CA GLU A 88 -20.09 7.84 -0.75
C GLU A 88 -18.98 8.84 -1.11
N THR A 89 -18.69 8.95 -2.41
CA THR A 89 -17.65 9.84 -2.94
C THR A 89 -18.29 11.04 -3.63
N THR A 90 -17.76 12.23 -3.39
CA THR A 90 -18.19 13.47 -4.03
C THR A 90 -17.05 14.10 -4.80
N ASP A 91 -17.25 14.34 -6.09
CA ASP A 91 -16.27 15.05 -6.92
C ASP A 91 -16.36 16.55 -6.67
N THR A 92 -15.24 17.16 -6.29
CA THR A 92 -15.13 18.60 -6.09
C THR A 92 -14.13 19.19 -7.08
N PRO A 93 -14.52 20.15 -7.94
CA PRO A 93 -13.58 20.81 -8.82
C PRO A 93 -12.64 21.69 -7.99
N ILE A 94 -11.34 21.44 -8.11
CA ILE A 94 -10.29 22.23 -7.45
C ILE A 94 -9.34 22.81 -8.49
N THR A 95 -8.74 23.95 -8.18
CA THR A 95 -7.69 24.55 -9.00
C THR A 95 -6.34 23.90 -8.74
N LYS A 96 -5.39 24.06 -9.68
CA LYS A 96 -4.00 23.60 -9.49
C LYS A 96 -3.36 24.23 -8.25
N GLU A 97 -3.64 25.50 -7.99
CA GLU A 97 -3.10 26.22 -6.84
C GLU A 97 -3.62 25.63 -5.53
N GLU A 98 -4.91 25.29 -5.45
CA GLU A 98 -5.50 24.63 -4.28
C GLU A 98 -4.96 23.22 -4.06
N LEU A 99 -4.77 22.43 -5.13
CA LEU A 99 -4.20 21.08 -5.03
C LEU A 99 -2.77 21.07 -4.46
N LEU A 100 -1.99 22.13 -4.71
CA LEU A 100 -0.60 22.23 -4.31
C LEU A 100 -0.38 22.95 -2.98
N LYS A 101 -1.44 23.41 -2.30
CA LYS A 101 -1.33 23.95 -0.94
C LYS A 101 -0.90 22.82 0.01
N GLU A 102 0.07 23.08 0.87
CA GLU A 102 0.54 22.08 1.85
C GLU A 102 -0.59 21.76 2.85
N GLU A 103 -0.78 20.48 3.18
CA GLU A 103 -1.84 19.99 4.09
C GLU A 103 -1.79 20.66 5.48
N ASP A 104 -0.65 21.26 5.87
CA ASP A 104 -0.47 21.95 7.15
C ASP A 104 -1.13 23.37 7.18
N GLU A 105 -1.64 23.87 6.04
CA GLU A 105 -2.35 25.16 5.95
C GLU A 105 -3.89 25.05 5.92
N ALA A 106 -4.45 23.84 6.01
CA ALA A 106 -5.89 23.55 5.96
C ALA A 106 -6.54 23.27 7.34
#